data_AF-A0AAW8CJJ8-F1
#
_entry.id   AF-A0AAW8CJJ8-F1
#
_cell.length_a   1.000
_cell.length_b   1.000
_cell.length_c   1.000
_cell.angle_alpha   90.00
_cell.angle_beta   90.00
_cell.angle_gamma   90.00
#
_symmetry.space_group_name_H-M   'P 1'
#
loop_
_entity.id
_entity.type
_entity.pdbx_description
1 polymer ?
#
loop_
_entity_poly.entity_id
_entity_poly.type
_entity_poly.pdbx_seq_one_letter_code
_entity_poly.pdbx_strand_id
1 'polypeptide(L)'
;MLNISLFKAFTLIETLITLTILVIALYFLSPSIFKLQDKMKLESELTQLKSFVYQVQTKARYHKKRYSLLISQDLNRQKWCVIAIKKKSRRKVRCDCLNLSSCAKFKEYLLYNNSYPETQIKSSLLYPKSFINIDGVAATSESKCLNIAINQQSEILQFHQYGVINVIAKNKTSKCRFR
;
A
#
# COMPACT_ATOMS: atom_id res chain seq x y z
N MET A 1 25.28 -11.24 -64.40
CA MET A 1 24.06 -11.64 -63.68
C MET A 1 24.38 -11.72 -62.20
N LEU A 2 23.98 -10.72 -61.40
CA LEU A 2 24.12 -10.82 -59.95
C LEU A 2 23.11 -11.84 -59.41
N ASN A 3 23.61 -12.79 -58.63
CA ASN A 3 22.86 -13.94 -58.13
C ASN A 3 21.75 -13.50 -57.17
N ILE A 4 20.49 -13.67 -57.58
CA ILE A 4 19.29 -13.37 -56.78
C ILE A 4 19.23 -14.21 -55.48
N SER A 5 19.86 -15.40 -55.46
CA SER A 5 19.95 -16.25 -54.27
C SER A 5 20.85 -15.68 -53.17
N LEU A 6 21.92 -14.96 -53.54
CA LEU A 6 22.87 -14.34 -52.61
C LEU A 6 22.22 -13.17 -51.87
N PHE A 7 21.41 -12.35 -52.56
CA PHE A 7 20.64 -11.28 -51.92
C PHE A 7 19.57 -11.80 -50.96
N LYS A 8 18.89 -12.91 -51.29
CA LYS A 8 17.90 -13.54 -50.39
C LYS A 8 18.53 -14.14 -49.14
N ALA A 9 19.71 -14.75 -49.25
CA ALA A 9 20.42 -15.27 -48.10
C ALA A 9 20.95 -14.13 -47.19
N PHE A 10 21.42 -13.04 -47.81
CA PHE A 10 21.88 -11.86 -47.09
C PHE A 10 20.75 -11.20 -46.27
N THR A 11 19.56 -11.01 -46.87
CA THR A 11 18.39 -10.46 -46.15
C THR A 11 17.86 -11.41 -45.08
N LEU A 12 17.99 -12.72 -45.25
CA LEU A 12 17.59 -13.70 -44.24
C LEU A 12 18.52 -13.67 -43.01
N ILE A 13 19.82 -13.53 -43.22
CA ILE A 13 20.79 -13.38 -42.12
C ILE A 13 20.57 -12.05 -41.39
N GLU A 14 20.36 -10.96 -42.12
CA GLU A 14 20.11 -9.63 -41.55
C GLU A 14 18.81 -9.60 -40.70
N THR A 15 17.75 -10.24 -41.18
CA THR A 15 16.50 -10.38 -40.40
C THR A 15 16.70 -11.23 -39.15
N LEU A 16 17.51 -12.29 -39.21
CA LEU A 16 17.84 -13.10 -38.03
C LEU A 16 18.65 -12.31 -36.99
N ILE A 17 19.65 -11.55 -37.45
CA ILE A 17 20.50 -10.73 -36.58
C ILE A 17 19.66 -9.63 -35.92
N THR A 18 18.82 -8.92 -36.68
CA THR A 18 17.95 -7.87 -36.14
C THR A 18 16.94 -8.43 -35.12
N LEU A 19 16.33 -9.59 -35.39
CA LEU A 19 15.46 -10.27 -34.43
C LEU A 19 16.22 -10.65 -33.15
N THR A 20 17.44 -11.16 -33.28
CA THR A 20 18.27 -11.54 -32.14
C THR A 20 18.63 -10.33 -31.28
N ILE A 21 19.04 -9.23 -31.91
CA ILE A 21 19.31 -7.96 -31.22
C ILE A 21 18.05 -7.44 -30.52
N LEU A 22 16.88 -7.52 -31.16
CA LEU A 22 15.61 -7.12 -30.58
C LEU A 22 15.25 -7.93 -29.33
N VAL A 23 15.39 -9.27 -29.39
CA VAL A 23 15.11 -10.14 -28.24
C VAL A 23 16.04 -9.84 -27.08
N ILE A 24 17.34 -9.65 -27.34
CA ILE A 24 18.32 -9.27 -26.32
C ILE A 24 17.94 -7.91 -25.71
N ALA A 25 17.60 -6.92 -26.53
CA ALA A 25 17.20 -5.60 -26.04
C ALA A 25 15.95 -5.67 -25.15
N LEU A 26 14.92 -6.42 -25.56
CA LEU A 26 13.70 -6.62 -24.77
C LEU A 26 13.97 -7.32 -23.44
N TYR A 27 14.88 -8.31 -23.43
CA TYR A 27 15.29 -9.00 -22.21
C TYR A 27 15.91 -8.05 -21.18
N PHE A 28 16.74 -7.10 -21.61
CA PHE A 28 17.34 -6.11 -20.73
C PHE A 28 16.36 -5.02 -20.24
N LEU A 29 15.37 -4.64 -21.05
CA LEU A 29 14.39 -3.61 -20.67
C LEU A 29 13.33 -4.14 -19.68
N SER A 30 12.97 -5.41 -19.80
CA SER A 30 11.98 -6.11 -18.98
C SER A 30 12.09 -5.87 -17.45
N PRO A 31 13.24 -6.12 -16.78
CA PRO A 31 13.34 -5.96 -15.32
C PRO A 31 13.15 -4.52 -14.84
N SER A 32 13.50 -3.52 -15.68
CA SER A 32 13.33 -2.11 -15.34
C SER A 32 11.85 -1.70 -15.35
N ILE A 33 11.09 -2.24 -16.31
CA ILE A 33 9.64 -1.99 -16.43
C ILE A 33 8.91 -2.58 -15.21
N PHE A 34 9.22 -3.82 -14.83
CA PHE A 34 8.60 -4.45 -13.65
C PHE A 34 8.89 -3.66 -12.37
N LYS A 35 10.13 -3.22 -12.16
CA LYS A 35 10.47 -2.36 -11.00
C LYS A 35 9.72 -1.04 -10.98
N LEU A 36 9.50 -0.42 -12.15
CA LEU A 36 8.73 0.82 -12.24
C LEU A 36 7.25 0.58 -11.91
N GLN A 37 6.67 -0.49 -12.45
CA GLN A 37 5.29 -0.87 -12.19
C GLN A 37 5.06 -1.11 -10.69
N ASP A 38 5.96 -1.83 -10.01
CA ASP A 38 5.87 -2.08 -8.58
C ASP A 38 5.92 -0.79 -7.75
N LYS A 39 6.78 0.16 -8.15
CA LYS A 39 6.82 1.50 -7.51
C LYS A 39 5.51 2.25 -7.70
N MET A 40 4.95 2.25 -8.91
CA MET A 40 3.68 2.92 -9.18
C MET A 40 2.51 2.30 -8.40
N LYS A 41 2.45 0.96 -8.32
CA LYS A 41 1.48 0.26 -7.47
C LYS A 41 1.63 0.67 -6.00
N LEU A 42 2.88 0.71 -5.49
CA LEU A 42 3.15 1.08 -4.10
C LEU A 42 2.75 2.52 -3.79
N GLU A 43 3.11 3.48 -4.64
CA GLU A 43 2.71 4.89 -4.49
C GLU A 43 1.19 5.08 -4.57
N SER A 44 0.53 4.34 -5.46
CA SER A 44 -0.93 4.32 -5.55
C SER A 44 -1.56 3.82 -4.24
N GLU A 45 -1.06 2.70 -3.69
CA GLU A 45 -1.54 2.14 -2.43
C GLU A 45 -1.33 3.11 -1.25
N LEU A 46 -0.14 3.71 -1.15
CA LEU A 46 0.18 4.71 -0.13
C LEU A 46 -0.76 5.92 -0.23
N THR A 47 -1.04 6.39 -1.44
CA THR A 47 -1.91 7.55 -1.68
C THR A 47 -3.36 7.25 -1.33
N GLN A 48 -3.87 6.08 -1.71
CA GLN A 48 -5.22 5.65 -1.39
C GLN A 48 -5.41 5.49 0.12
N LEU A 49 -4.45 4.85 0.81
CA LEU A 49 -4.52 4.71 2.26
C LEU A 49 -4.44 6.07 2.97
N LYS A 50 -3.56 6.98 2.54
CA LYS A 50 -3.51 8.36 3.06
C LYS A 50 -4.86 9.05 2.90
N SER A 51 -5.45 8.99 1.71
CA SER A 51 -6.76 9.56 1.41
C SER A 51 -7.85 9.00 2.31
N PHE A 52 -7.88 7.67 2.51
CA PHE A 52 -8.80 7.03 3.44
C PHE A 52 -8.63 7.56 4.87
N VAL A 53 -7.40 7.66 5.37
CA VAL A 53 -7.17 8.17 6.74
C VAL A 53 -7.56 9.65 6.84
N TYR A 54 -7.27 10.47 5.84
CA TYR A 54 -7.72 11.86 5.79
C TYR A 54 -9.25 11.97 5.77
N GLN A 55 -9.93 11.11 5.02
CA GLN A 55 -11.40 11.04 5.04
C GLN A 55 -11.93 10.73 6.45
N VAL A 56 -11.32 9.77 7.15
CA VAL A 56 -11.68 9.45 8.54
C VAL A 56 -11.42 10.65 9.46
N GLN A 57 -10.27 11.32 9.33
CA GLN A 57 -9.95 12.51 10.12
C GLN A 57 -10.95 13.65 9.90
N THR A 58 -11.30 13.93 8.65
CA THR A 58 -12.29 14.95 8.29
C THR A 58 -13.66 14.60 8.85
N LYS A 59 -14.11 13.34 8.71
CA LYS A 59 -15.38 12.87 9.28
C LYS A 59 -15.39 12.93 10.81
N ALA A 60 -14.27 12.59 11.45
CA ALA A 60 -14.11 12.70 12.89
C ALA A 60 -14.27 14.15 13.36
N ARG A 61 -13.56 15.08 12.71
CA ARG A 61 -13.60 16.52 13.01
C ARG A 61 -14.98 17.11 12.79
N TYR A 62 -15.58 16.86 11.63
CA TYR A 62 -16.90 17.37 11.27
C TYR A 62 -17.99 16.97 12.28
N HIS A 63 -18.02 15.69 12.68
CA HIS A 63 -19.03 15.21 13.64
C HIS A 63 -18.61 15.35 15.11
N LYS A 64 -17.41 15.88 15.40
CA LYS A 64 -16.80 15.93 16.75
C LYS A 64 -16.84 14.56 17.45
N LYS A 65 -16.44 13.49 16.73
CA LYS A 65 -16.43 12.10 17.23
C LYS A 65 -15.03 11.51 17.23
N ARG A 66 -14.83 10.48 18.07
CA ARG A 66 -13.60 9.70 18.13
C ARG A 66 -13.71 8.47 17.26
N TYR A 67 -12.64 8.13 16.54
CA TYR A 67 -12.54 6.93 15.73
C TYR A 67 -11.33 6.08 16.17
N SER A 68 -11.49 4.76 16.09
CA SER A 68 -10.42 3.78 16.27
C SER A 68 -10.13 3.16 14.91
N LEU A 69 -8.89 3.24 14.44
CA LEU A 69 -8.43 2.51 13.26
C LEU A 69 -7.85 1.17 13.71
N LEU A 70 -8.31 0.11 13.09
CA LEU A 70 -7.77 -1.24 13.25
C LEU A 70 -7.29 -1.73 11.89
N ILE A 71 -6.19 -2.47 11.90
CA ILE A 71 -5.58 -3.02 10.71
C ILE A 71 -5.49 -4.53 10.86
N SER A 72 -5.98 -5.28 9.89
CA SER A 72 -5.93 -6.74 9.89
C SER A 72 -5.27 -7.23 8.61
N GLN A 73 -4.51 -8.30 8.68
CA GLN A 73 -3.74 -8.86 7.56
C GLN A 73 -3.81 -10.39 7.58
N ASP A 74 -4.05 -10.97 6.41
CA ASP A 74 -3.93 -12.40 6.13
C ASP A 74 -2.84 -12.58 5.08
N LEU A 75 -1.71 -13.14 5.51
CA LEU A 75 -0.55 -13.40 4.66
C LEU A 75 -0.82 -14.51 3.64
N ASN A 76 -1.68 -15.48 3.97
CA ASN A 76 -1.98 -16.61 3.09
C ASN A 76 -2.85 -16.16 1.91
N ARG A 77 -3.82 -15.28 2.19
CA ARG A 77 -4.70 -14.71 1.16
C ARG A 77 -4.14 -13.47 0.49
N GLN A 78 -2.98 -12.98 0.95
CA GLN A 78 -2.38 -11.73 0.50
C GLN A 78 -3.36 -10.54 0.58
N LYS A 79 -4.09 -10.47 1.69
CA LYS A 79 -5.11 -9.44 1.92
C LYS A 79 -4.84 -8.72 3.21
N TRP A 80 -5.06 -7.42 3.20
CA TRP A 80 -5.12 -6.63 4.41
C TRP A 80 -6.15 -5.53 4.25
N CYS A 81 -6.61 -5.03 5.38
CA CYS A 81 -7.64 -4.02 5.42
C CYS A 81 -7.44 -3.10 6.61
N VAL A 82 -8.05 -1.93 6.51
CA VAL A 82 -8.13 -0.95 7.59
C VAL A 82 -9.59 -0.60 7.80
N ILE A 83 -10.05 -0.72 9.04
CA ILE A 83 -11.39 -0.32 9.43
C ILE A 83 -11.33 0.79 10.45
N ALA A 84 -12.08 1.86 10.21
CA ALA A 84 -12.25 2.95 11.14
C ALA A 84 -13.64 2.86 11.79
N ILE A 85 -13.66 2.77 13.11
CA ILE A 85 -14.88 2.56 13.90
C ILE A 85 -15.10 3.72 14.85
N LYS A 86 -16.30 4.28 14.82
CA LYS A 86 -16.73 5.33 15.74
C LYS A 86 -16.78 4.82 17.17
N LYS A 87 -16.02 5.44 18.07
CA LYS A 87 -16.00 5.10 19.50
C LYS A 87 -17.12 5.86 20.22
N LYS A 88 -17.96 5.11 20.93
CA LYS A 88 -18.94 5.69 21.89
C LYS A 88 -18.33 5.93 23.27
N SER A 89 -17.27 5.20 23.62
CA SER A 89 -16.64 5.19 24.94
C SER A 89 -15.13 4.95 24.81
N ARG A 90 -14.38 5.13 25.90
CA ARG A 90 -12.94 4.82 25.99
C ARG A 90 -12.61 3.33 25.88
N ARG A 91 -13.62 2.44 25.89
CA ARG A 91 -13.42 0.99 25.75
C ARG A 91 -12.66 0.62 24.47
N LYS A 92 -11.89 -0.47 24.54
CA LYS A 92 -11.17 -1.04 23.39
C LYS A 92 -12.17 -1.52 22.34
N VAL A 93 -11.94 -1.12 21.10
CA VAL A 93 -12.68 -1.61 19.95
C VAL A 93 -12.06 -2.94 19.54
N ARG A 94 -12.90 -3.96 19.36
CA ARG A 94 -12.52 -5.25 18.76
C ARG A 94 -13.44 -5.48 17.57
N CYS A 95 -12.87 -5.44 16.39
CA CYS A 95 -13.49 -5.72 15.11
C CYS A 95 -12.35 -6.01 14.12
N ASP A 96 -12.43 -7.17 13.51
CA ASP A 96 -11.53 -7.64 12.47
C ASP A 96 -12.15 -7.28 11.11
N CYS A 97 -11.43 -6.51 10.31
CA CYS A 97 -11.92 -6.10 9.01
C CYS A 97 -11.89 -7.21 7.96
N LEU A 98 -11.14 -8.29 8.20
CA LEU A 98 -11.19 -9.51 7.39
C LEU A 98 -12.40 -10.39 7.75
N ASN A 99 -12.98 -10.18 8.94
CA ASN A 99 -14.19 -10.86 9.40
C ASN A 99 -15.22 -9.86 9.94
N LEU A 100 -16.01 -9.28 9.03
CA LEU A 100 -17.01 -8.25 9.33
C LEU A 100 -18.10 -8.68 10.33
N SER A 101 -18.33 -9.98 10.52
CA SER A 101 -19.26 -10.47 11.55
C SER A 101 -18.85 -10.01 12.96
N SER A 102 -17.54 -9.93 13.22
CA SER A 102 -16.98 -9.42 14.48
C SER A 102 -17.27 -7.92 14.73
N CYS A 103 -17.71 -7.23 13.68
CA CYS A 103 -17.96 -5.79 13.65
C CYS A 103 -19.46 -5.45 13.70
N ALA A 104 -20.36 -6.44 13.67
CA ALA A 104 -21.81 -6.24 13.55
C ALA A 104 -22.43 -5.31 14.62
N LYS A 105 -21.81 -5.21 15.81
CA LYS A 105 -22.23 -4.29 16.87
C LYS A 105 -22.04 -2.80 16.55
N PHE A 106 -21.28 -2.48 15.50
CA PHE A 106 -21.00 -1.11 15.08
C PHE A 106 -21.90 -0.71 13.93
N LYS A 107 -22.78 0.28 14.16
CA LYS A 107 -23.74 0.77 13.16
C LYS A 107 -23.09 1.47 11.96
N GLU A 108 -21.88 1.99 12.13
CA GLU A 108 -21.19 2.78 11.13
C GLU A 108 -19.69 2.53 11.22
N TYR A 109 -19.08 2.20 10.09
CA TYR A 109 -17.63 2.05 9.94
C TYR A 109 -17.22 2.50 8.54
N LEU A 110 -15.95 2.88 8.40
CA LEU A 110 -15.31 3.11 7.10
C LEU A 110 -14.32 1.97 6.90
N LEU A 111 -14.34 1.35 5.72
CA LEU A 111 -13.48 0.21 5.39
C LEU A 111 -12.60 0.58 4.19
N TYR A 112 -11.33 0.23 4.30
CA TYR A 112 -10.37 0.23 3.22
C TYR A 112 -9.81 -1.18 3.08
N ASN A 113 -9.72 -1.67 1.85
CA ASN A 113 -9.08 -2.93 1.50
C ASN A 113 -7.90 -2.64 0.59
N ASN A 114 -6.90 -3.51 0.65
CA ASN A 114 -5.76 -3.39 -0.24
C ASN A 114 -6.17 -3.53 -1.71
N SER A 115 -5.67 -2.63 -2.56
CA SER A 115 -6.03 -2.64 -3.98
C SER A 115 -5.19 -3.63 -4.78
N TYR A 116 -3.96 -3.89 -4.32
CA TYR A 116 -3.05 -4.84 -4.95
C TYR A 116 -2.76 -6.01 -4.00
N PRO A 117 -3.03 -7.28 -4.39
CA PRO A 117 -2.80 -8.45 -3.53
C PRO A 117 -1.35 -8.57 -3.06
N GLU A 118 -0.39 -8.26 -3.93
CA GLU A 118 1.05 -8.33 -3.64
C GLU A 118 1.51 -7.38 -2.50
N THR A 119 0.64 -6.49 -2.02
CA THR A 119 0.94 -5.57 -0.93
C THR A 119 0.94 -6.27 0.41
N GLN A 120 1.98 -6.00 1.18
CA GLN A 120 2.11 -6.45 2.55
C GLN A 120 2.32 -5.25 3.46
N ILE A 121 1.76 -5.33 4.66
CA ILE A 121 1.95 -4.33 5.69
C ILE A 121 2.76 -4.91 6.85
N LYS A 122 3.52 -4.04 7.53
CA LYS A 122 4.17 -4.36 8.81
C LYS A 122 3.95 -3.22 9.79
N SER A 123 3.49 -3.56 10.98
CA SER A 123 3.30 -2.62 12.09
C SER A 123 3.38 -3.36 13.43
N SER A 124 3.80 -2.67 14.49
CA SER A 124 3.76 -3.22 15.86
C SER A 124 2.34 -3.33 16.44
N LEU A 125 1.34 -2.75 15.75
CA LEU A 125 -0.04 -2.65 16.22
C LEU A 125 -1.04 -3.10 15.13
N LEU A 126 -0.98 -4.39 14.81
CA LEU A 126 -2.03 -5.08 14.06
C LEU A 126 -3.15 -5.55 14.99
N TYR A 127 -4.30 -5.88 14.41
CA TYR A 127 -5.41 -6.54 15.10
C TYR A 127 -4.87 -7.72 15.94
N PRO A 128 -5.31 -7.89 17.19
CA PRO A 128 -6.47 -7.27 17.84
C PRO A 128 -6.24 -5.90 18.50
N LYS A 129 -5.08 -5.28 18.30
CA LYS A 129 -4.78 -3.95 18.85
C LYS A 129 -5.31 -2.85 17.92
N SER A 130 -5.71 -1.73 18.50
CA SER A 130 -6.00 -0.52 17.72
C SER A 130 -4.69 0.05 17.20
N PHE A 131 -4.64 0.36 15.91
CA PHE A 131 -3.48 0.97 15.28
C PHE A 131 -3.35 2.44 15.70
N ILE A 132 -4.37 3.25 15.40
CA ILE A 132 -4.44 4.69 15.73
C ILE A 132 -5.81 5.01 16.33
N ASN A 133 -5.84 5.91 17.31
CA ASN A 133 -7.06 6.61 17.70
C ASN A 133 -7.03 8.04 17.15
N ILE A 134 -8.14 8.47 16.56
CA ILE A 134 -8.33 9.82 16.03
C ILE A 134 -9.39 10.52 16.89
N ASP A 135 -9.03 11.67 17.45
CA ASP A 135 -9.95 12.52 18.22
C ASP A 135 -10.41 13.71 17.37
N GLY A 136 -11.66 13.66 16.93
CA GLY A 136 -12.27 14.75 16.18
C GLY A 136 -12.56 16.01 17.00
N VAL A 137 -12.58 15.94 18.33
CA VAL A 137 -12.82 17.09 19.20
C VAL A 137 -11.52 17.89 19.38
N ALA A 138 -10.43 17.19 19.69
CA ALA A 138 -9.11 17.80 19.88
C ALA A 138 -8.32 17.97 18.57
N ALA A 139 -8.86 17.47 17.45
CA ALA A 139 -8.20 17.40 16.15
C ALA A 139 -6.85 16.66 16.15
N THR A 140 -6.65 15.77 17.13
CA THR A 140 -5.40 15.05 17.38
C THR A 140 -5.49 13.57 16.98
N SER A 141 -4.33 12.98 16.78
CA SER A 141 -4.10 11.57 16.45
C SER A 141 -2.93 11.04 17.26
N GLU A 142 -2.75 9.72 17.29
CA GLU A 142 -1.53 9.12 17.82
C GLU A 142 -0.41 9.11 16.77
N SER A 143 0.85 9.24 17.20
CA SER A 143 1.97 8.99 16.31
C SER A 143 2.23 7.50 16.19
N LYS A 144 2.30 7.02 14.95
CA LYS A 144 2.44 5.60 14.58
C LYS A 144 3.18 5.46 13.26
N CYS A 145 3.66 4.24 12.99
CA CYS A 145 4.26 3.89 11.71
C CYS A 145 3.62 2.65 11.10
N LEU A 146 3.53 2.65 9.78
CA LEU A 146 3.09 1.52 8.97
C LEU A 146 4.07 1.36 7.81
N ASN A 147 4.72 0.22 7.72
CA ASN A 147 5.48 -0.13 6.52
C ASN A 147 4.52 -0.79 5.54
N ILE A 148 4.54 -0.35 4.28
CA ILE A 148 3.87 -1.01 3.16
C ILE A 148 4.94 -1.44 2.16
N ALA A 149 4.87 -2.70 1.72
CA ALA A 149 5.82 -3.29 0.79
C ALA A 149 5.09 -4.00 -0.36
N ILE A 150 5.67 -3.91 -1.56
CA ILE A 150 5.32 -4.70 -2.74
C ILE A 150 6.62 -5.26 -3.28
N ASN A 151 6.74 -6.59 -3.33
CA ASN A 151 7.94 -7.28 -3.81
C ASN A 151 9.22 -6.75 -3.13
N GLN A 152 10.10 -6.09 -3.88
CA GLN A 152 11.37 -5.53 -3.39
C GLN A 152 11.28 -4.05 -2.99
N GLN A 153 10.13 -3.41 -3.17
CA GLN A 153 9.90 -2.01 -2.82
C GLN A 153 9.17 -1.93 -1.47
N SER A 154 9.61 -1.02 -0.61
CA SER A 154 9.03 -0.81 0.71
C SER A 154 9.15 0.66 1.09
N GLU A 155 8.07 1.20 1.64
CA GLU A 155 7.98 2.58 2.11
C GLU A 155 7.33 2.62 3.49
N ILE A 156 7.72 3.59 4.31
CA ILE A 156 7.21 3.76 5.67
C ILE A 156 6.30 4.99 5.73
N LEU A 157 5.03 4.77 6.04
CA LEU A 157 4.11 5.83 6.43
C LEU A 157 4.28 6.18 7.90
N GLN A 158 4.54 7.45 8.16
CA GLN A 158 4.59 8.03 9.49
C GLN A 158 3.35 8.89 9.73
N PHE A 159 2.60 8.54 10.76
CA PHE A 159 1.46 9.29 11.26
C PHE A 159 1.93 10.20 12.39
N HIS A 160 1.60 11.48 12.31
CA HIS A 160 1.93 12.48 13.34
C HIS A 160 0.74 12.80 14.23
N GLN A 161 1.00 13.36 15.41
CA GLN A 161 -0.05 13.65 16.40
C GLN A 161 -1.08 14.69 15.94
N TYR A 162 -0.72 15.52 14.96
CA TYR A 162 -1.60 16.56 14.41
C TYR A 162 -2.36 16.11 13.14
N GLY A 163 -2.27 14.81 12.80
CA GLY A 163 -2.98 14.21 11.67
C GLY A 163 -2.22 14.21 10.34
N VAL A 164 -1.04 14.82 10.27
CA VAL A 164 -0.18 14.78 9.08
C VAL A 164 0.34 13.35 8.85
N ILE A 165 0.33 12.90 7.59
CA ILE A 165 0.82 11.57 7.18
C ILE A 165 1.90 11.74 6.12
N ASN A 166 3.12 11.36 6.45
CA ASN A 166 4.29 11.50 5.58
C ASN A 166 4.89 10.14 5.20
N VAL A 167 5.54 10.06 4.05
CA VAL A 167 6.40 8.93 3.71
C VAL A 167 7.82 9.29 4.15
N ILE A 168 8.46 8.41 4.92
CA ILE A 168 9.83 8.65 5.38
C ILE A 168 10.78 8.48 4.20
N ALA A 169 11.58 9.51 3.92
CA ALA A 169 12.62 9.43 2.89
C ALA A 169 13.63 8.33 3.21
N LYS A 170 14.03 7.55 2.20
CA LYS A 170 14.93 6.38 2.32
C LYS A 170 16.27 6.68 3.01
N ASN A 171 16.72 7.93 2.95
CA ASN A 171 18.01 8.35 3.47
C ASN A 171 17.95 8.82 4.94
N LYS A 172 16.79 8.69 5.61
CA LYS A 172 16.62 9.09 7.01
C LYS A 172 16.45 7.87 7.91
N THR A 173 17.14 7.87 9.05
CA THR A 173 16.93 6.88 10.11
C THR A 173 15.53 7.03 10.70
N SER A 174 14.69 6.01 10.53
CA SER A 174 13.35 6.01 11.11
C SER A 174 13.40 5.55 12.58
N LYS A 175 12.66 6.24 13.47
CA LYS A 175 12.41 5.75 14.84
C LYS A 175 11.31 4.67 14.88
N CYS A 176 10.81 4.25 13.72
CA CYS A 176 9.73 3.29 13.59
C CYS A 176 10.22 1.90 13.98
N ARG A 177 9.52 1.26 14.91
CA ARG A 177 9.77 -0.14 15.31
C ARG A 177 8.66 -1.03 14.76
N PHE A 178 9.04 -1.95 13.89
CA PHE A 178 8.19 -3.03 13.38
C PHE A 178 8.65 -4.30 14.10
N ARG A 179 7.83 -4.84 14.98
CA ARG A 179 8.11 -6.08 15.71
C ARG A 179 6.94 -7.02 15.50
#